data_AF-A0A348NUN0-F1
#
_entry.id   AF-A0A348NUN0-F1
#
_cell.length_a   1.000
_cell.length_b   1.000
_cell.length_c   1.000
_cell.angle_alpha   90.00
_cell.angle_beta   90.00
_cell.angle_gamma   90.00
#
_symmetry.space_group_name_H-M   'P 1'
#
loop_
_entity.id
_entity.type
_entity.pdbx_description
1 polymer ?
#
loop_
_entity_poly.entity_id
_entity_poly.type
_entity_poly.pdbx_seq_one_letter_code
_entity_poly.pdbx_strand_id
1 'polypeptide(L)'
;FVDVPENELGRGLISHPAVDRVVLTGAFETAALFRSWRPDLPLLAETSGKNAMIITPTADLDLAARDLVRSAFGHAGQKCSAASLAILVGPVARSRRFARQLVDATHSLRIGMPEDPRSDVGPLIEPPTGKLEWALTTLDEGERWLVRPHAVDAERRLWAPGIRTGVEPGSRFHREEFFGPVLGIMRARSLEHAIELQNAVDFGLTAGLYTQNPADLQRWLQAVEAGNLYVNRGITGAIVRRQPFGGWKRSSVGAGTKAGGPNYLVGLGSWRASVSGARSASLHLRGLDSRLTGVIEAAQASLDYEAFEWVRRAALSDAISWDKEFGQVRDVSRLGVERNLFRYRPVPVAVRATGDADWRAVLRVVLAGVRARSRFSLSSPVRLPAPVRRVLSELDVDVRVETDGEWIERMSAGTTDSLTAVDGLSEPRPPRARLVGSRRAVESLRTALAEGTAGDPDLAVYAGEVTTAARLELLPFLREQSISITAHRFGTPDPWSEAVI
;
A
#
# COMPACT_ATOMS: atom_id res chain seq x y z
N PHE A 1 13.07 13.97 -23.14
CA PHE A 1 13.59 12.60 -22.96
C PHE A 1 15.09 12.71 -22.86
N VAL A 2 15.69 12.20 -21.79
CA VAL A 2 17.14 12.22 -21.58
C VAL A 2 17.53 10.80 -21.23
N ASP A 3 18.41 10.20 -22.04
CA ASP A 3 18.99 8.89 -21.77
C ASP A 3 20.32 9.12 -21.06
N VAL A 4 20.40 8.70 -19.79
CA VAL A 4 21.51 9.04 -18.90
C VAL A 4 22.10 7.74 -18.34
N PRO A 5 23.43 7.55 -18.43
CA PRO A 5 24.07 6.37 -17.86
C PRO A 5 23.92 6.32 -16.34
N GLU A 6 23.87 5.10 -15.79
CA GLU A 6 23.80 4.83 -14.35
C GLU A 6 25.16 5.03 -13.65
N ASN A 7 25.73 6.22 -13.79
CA ASN A 7 27.00 6.61 -13.18
C ASN A 7 26.84 7.95 -12.44
N GLU A 8 27.93 8.70 -12.27
CA GLU A 8 27.93 10.01 -11.62
C GLU A 8 26.94 11.00 -12.26
N LEU A 9 26.69 10.92 -13.57
CA LEU A 9 25.73 11.78 -14.26
C LEU A 9 24.29 11.44 -13.86
N GLY A 10 23.94 10.14 -13.85
CA GLY A 10 22.63 9.67 -13.39
C GLY A 10 22.38 10.02 -11.92
N ARG A 11 23.39 9.78 -11.06
CA ARG A 11 23.35 10.21 -9.66
C ARG A 11 23.13 11.72 -9.56
N GLY A 12 23.92 12.51 -10.28
CA GLY A 12 23.85 13.97 -10.29
C GLY A 12 22.48 14.50 -10.69
N LEU A 13 21.84 13.89 -11.70
CA LEU A 13 20.48 14.24 -12.12
C LEU A 13 19.46 13.96 -11.01
N ILE A 14 19.46 12.74 -10.45
CA ILE A 14 18.47 12.31 -9.46
C ILE A 14 18.59 13.07 -8.14
N SER A 15 19.82 13.32 -7.67
CA SER A 15 20.06 14.03 -6.41
C SER A 15 20.14 15.55 -6.56
N HIS A 16 19.91 16.10 -7.75
CA HIS A 16 20.07 17.54 -7.99
C HIS A 16 19.09 18.36 -7.11
N PRO A 17 19.53 19.47 -6.47
CA PRO A 17 18.66 20.30 -5.64
C PRO A 17 17.45 20.88 -6.37
N ALA A 18 17.57 21.12 -7.68
CA ALA A 18 16.47 21.62 -8.53
C ALA A 18 15.46 20.55 -8.96
N VAL A 19 15.69 19.27 -8.65
CA VAL A 19 14.67 18.24 -8.84
C VAL A 19 13.70 18.31 -7.67
N ASP A 20 12.50 18.83 -7.97
CA ASP A 20 11.42 18.94 -6.99
C ASP A 20 10.83 17.59 -6.60
N ARG A 21 10.90 16.59 -7.50
CA ARG A 21 10.31 15.27 -7.30
C ARG A 21 10.87 14.22 -8.26
N VAL A 22 11.03 13.00 -7.76
CA VAL A 22 11.28 11.80 -8.56
C VAL A 22 10.06 10.90 -8.49
N VAL A 23 9.59 10.46 -9.66
CA VAL A 23 8.61 9.37 -9.78
C VAL A 23 9.35 8.15 -10.31
N LEU A 24 9.45 7.11 -9.48
CA LEU A 24 10.19 5.89 -9.77
C LEU A 24 9.23 4.71 -9.96
N THR A 25 9.53 3.83 -10.92
CA THR A 25 8.95 2.49 -10.99
C THR A 25 10.11 1.51 -11.12
N GLY A 26 10.30 0.63 -10.13
CA GLY A 26 11.47 -0.22 -10.05
C GLY A 26 11.63 -0.96 -8.72
N ALA A 27 12.86 -1.29 -8.36
CA ALA A 27 13.16 -2.01 -7.13
C ALA A 27 13.11 -1.09 -5.89
N PHE A 28 12.79 -1.66 -4.72
CA PHE A 28 12.83 -0.91 -3.45
C PHE A 28 14.25 -0.47 -3.12
N GLU A 29 15.23 -1.28 -3.46
CA GLU A 29 16.66 -1.02 -3.30
C GLU A 29 17.10 0.20 -4.11
N THR A 30 16.50 0.43 -5.29
CA THR A 30 16.75 1.65 -6.09
C THR A 30 16.17 2.89 -5.39
N ALA A 31 14.98 2.78 -4.79
CA ALA A 31 14.40 3.88 -4.00
C ALA A 31 15.28 4.23 -2.78
N ALA A 32 15.80 3.21 -2.09
CA ALA A 32 16.75 3.36 -1.00
C ALA A 32 18.07 3.99 -1.47
N LEU A 33 18.60 3.55 -2.62
CA LEU A 33 19.79 4.10 -3.23
C LEU A 33 19.62 5.60 -3.51
N PHE A 34 18.50 6.00 -4.12
CA PHE A 34 18.22 7.40 -4.43
C PHE A 34 18.14 8.27 -3.16
N ARG A 35 17.50 7.78 -2.09
CA ARG A 35 17.48 8.48 -0.80
C ARG A 35 18.83 8.47 -0.09
N SER A 36 19.72 7.50 -0.34
CA SER A 36 21.09 7.55 0.21
C SER A 36 21.93 8.68 -0.40
N TRP A 37 21.62 9.11 -1.64
CA TRP A 37 22.28 10.26 -2.28
C TRP A 37 21.73 11.60 -1.82
N ARG A 38 20.42 11.66 -1.56
CA ARG A 38 19.70 12.83 -1.05
C ARG A 38 18.63 12.36 -0.07
N PRO A 39 18.88 12.36 1.26
CA PRO A 39 17.96 11.82 2.25
C PRO A 39 16.56 12.45 2.20
N ASP A 40 16.49 13.75 1.90
CA ASP A 40 15.24 14.51 1.82
C ASP A 40 14.55 14.44 0.44
N LEU A 41 15.04 13.60 -0.49
CA LEU A 41 14.54 13.52 -1.86
C LEU A 41 13.02 13.28 -1.88
N PRO A 42 12.21 14.18 -2.45
CA PRO A 42 10.79 13.94 -2.63
C PRO A 42 10.57 12.82 -3.65
N LEU A 43 10.38 11.60 -3.14
CA LEU A 43 10.30 10.38 -3.94
C LEU A 43 8.90 9.78 -3.84
N LEU A 44 8.28 9.56 -5.00
CA LEU A 44 7.11 8.69 -5.16
C LEU A 44 7.56 7.47 -5.94
N ALA A 45 7.62 6.30 -5.30
CA ALA A 45 8.02 5.07 -5.98
C ALA A 45 6.90 4.04 -5.95
N GLU A 46 6.59 3.49 -7.12
CA GLU A 46 5.86 2.24 -7.26
C GLU A 46 6.90 1.12 -7.34
N THR A 47 7.09 0.43 -6.23
CA THR A 47 8.08 -0.64 -6.12
C THR A 47 7.39 -1.99 -6.25
N SER A 48 8.19 -3.04 -6.38
CA SER A 48 7.71 -4.34 -6.81
C SER A 48 6.87 -5.09 -5.76
N GLY A 49 6.54 -6.37 -5.99
CA GLY A 49 5.61 -7.10 -5.13
C GLY A 49 5.85 -8.59 -5.03
N LYS A 50 5.58 -9.18 -3.86
CA LYS A 50 5.56 -10.63 -3.66
C LYS A 50 4.12 -11.14 -3.55
N ASN A 51 3.43 -11.16 -4.69
CA ASN A 51 1.97 -11.32 -4.70
C ASN A 51 1.54 -12.79 -4.59
N ALA A 52 0.41 -13.00 -3.92
CA ALA A 52 -0.16 -14.33 -3.75
C ALA A 52 -1.64 -14.39 -4.14
N MET A 53 -2.07 -15.56 -4.61
CA MET A 53 -3.49 -15.92 -4.73
C MET A 53 -3.83 -17.01 -3.72
N ILE A 54 -4.85 -16.77 -2.89
CA ILE A 54 -5.42 -17.76 -1.98
C ILE A 54 -6.52 -18.53 -2.72
N ILE A 55 -6.48 -19.85 -2.68
CA ILE A 55 -7.50 -20.72 -3.29
C ILE A 55 -8.16 -21.55 -2.19
N THR A 56 -9.44 -21.28 -1.94
CA THR A 56 -10.25 -21.93 -0.90
C THR A 56 -10.98 -23.18 -1.42
N PRO A 57 -11.47 -24.08 -0.56
CA PRO A 57 -12.22 -25.27 -0.99
C PRO A 57 -13.52 -24.99 -1.73
N THR A 58 -14.11 -23.79 -1.56
CA THR A 58 -15.34 -23.38 -2.26
C THR A 58 -15.06 -22.72 -3.61
N ALA A 59 -13.78 -22.55 -3.97
CA ALA A 59 -13.38 -21.98 -5.25
C ALA A 59 -13.81 -22.84 -6.44
N ASP A 60 -14.05 -22.18 -7.57
CA ASP A 60 -13.99 -22.84 -8.86
C ASP A 60 -12.54 -23.13 -9.22
N LEU A 61 -12.16 -24.40 -9.14
CA LEU A 61 -10.77 -24.84 -9.33
C LEU A 61 -10.28 -24.66 -10.78
N ASP A 62 -11.18 -24.75 -11.76
CA ASP A 62 -10.85 -24.59 -13.18
C ASP A 62 -10.52 -23.12 -13.49
N LEU A 63 -11.39 -22.20 -13.04
CA LEU A 63 -11.16 -20.76 -13.17
C LEU A 63 -9.93 -20.32 -12.36
N ALA A 64 -9.77 -20.85 -11.14
CA ALA A 64 -8.62 -20.55 -10.29
C ALA A 64 -7.30 -20.98 -10.95
N ALA A 65 -7.22 -22.17 -11.52
CA ALA A 65 -6.02 -22.68 -12.20
C ALA A 65 -5.67 -21.80 -13.41
N ARG A 66 -6.65 -21.50 -14.27
CA ARG A 66 -6.47 -20.65 -15.45
C ARG A 66 -5.91 -19.28 -15.08
N ASP A 67 -6.52 -18.61 -14.11
CA ASP A 67 -6.15 -17.24 -13.76
C ASP A 67 -4.87 -17.17 -12.95
N LEU A 68 -4.55 -18.19 -12.16
CA LEU A 68 -3.27 -18.32 -11.47
C LEU A 68 -2.12 -18.46 -12.48
N VAL A 69 -2.24 -19.37 -13.44
CA VAL A 69 -1.23 -19.56 -14.51
C VAL A 69 -1.05 -18.28 -15.33
N ARG A 70 -2.14 -17.62 -15.73
CA ARG A 70 -2.08 -16.34 -16.45
C ARG A 70 -1.43 -15.22 -15.61
N SER A 71 -1.74 -15.14 -14.32
CA SER A 71 -1.20 -14.13 -13.43
C SER A 71 0.28 -14.39 -13.09
N ALA A 72 0.71 -15.65 -13.04
CA ALA A 72 2.08 -16.02 -12.76
C ALA A 72 3.00 -15.83 -13.97
N PHE A 73 2.54 -16.19 -15.18
CA PHE A 73 3.44 -16.36 -16.33
C PHE A 73 3.21 -15.37 -17.48
N GLY A 74 2.13 -14.59 -17.47
CA GLY A 74 1.95 -13.54 -18.47
C GLY A 74 3.11 -12.54 -18.44
N HIS A 75 3.70 -12.23 -19.60
CA HIS A 75 4.97 -11.47 -19.72
C HIS A 75 6.15 -12.14 -19.00
N ALA A 76 6.21 -13.48 -19.02
CA ALA A 76 7.21 -14.29 -18.33
C ALA A 76 7.32 -13.97 -16.82
N GLY A 77 6.22 -13.54 -16.18
CA GLY A 77 6.22 -13.17 -14.77
C GLY A 77 6.97 -11.86 -14.44
N GLN A 78 7.42 -11.11 -15.46
CA GLN A 78 8.11 -9.81 -15.31
C GLN A 78 7.12 -8.67 -15.06
N LYS A 79 6.28 -8.83 -14.03
CA LYS A 79 5.31 -7.83 -13.60
C LYS A 79 5.40 -7.69 -12.09
N CYS A 80 5.40 -6.45 -11.61
CA CYS A 80 5.27 -6.17 -10.17
C CYS A 80 3.99 -6.79 -9.56
N SER A 81 2.95 -7.02 -10.39
CA SER A 81 1.69 -7.68 -10.00
C SER A 81 1.65 -9.20 -10.24
N ALA A 82 2.72 -9.82 -10.76
CA ALA A 82 2.71 -11.25 -11.07
C ALA A 82 2.42 -12.08 -9.81
N ALA A 83 1.60 -13.13 -9.96
CA ALA A 83 1.32 -14.08 -8.87
C ALA A 83 2.53 -15.00 -8.68
N SER A 84 3.42 -14.66 -7.75
CA SER A 84 4.58 -15.50 -7.42
C SER A 84 4.22 -16.65 -6.48
N LEU A 85 3.09 -16.56 -5.77
CA LEU A 85 2.66 -17.55 -4.78
C LEU A 85 1.21 -17.97 -5.01
N ALA A 86 0.95 -19.25 -4.79
CA ALA A 86 -0.38 -19.81 -4.62
C ALA A 86 -0.50 -20.42 -3.23
N ILE A 87 -1.47 -19.98 -2.44
CA ILE A 87 -1.69 -20.47 -1.08
C ILE A 87 -2.97 -21.31 -1.09
N LEU A 88 -2.80 -22.62 -0.99
CA LEU A 88 -3.90 -23.57 -1.10
C LEU A 88 -4.45 -23.91 0.29
N VAL A 89 -5.74 -23.69 0.50
CA VAL A 89 -6.38 -23.88 1.80
C VAL A 89 -6.95 -25.29 1.94
N GLY A 90 -6.60 -25.96 3.02
CA GLY A 90 -7.21 -27.22 3.45
C GLY A 90 -7.14 -28.32 2.36
N PRO A 91 -8.27 -28.95 1.99
CA PRO A 91 -8.31 -30.03 1.00
C PRO A 91 -7.73 -29.69 -0.37
N VAL A 92 -7.77 -28.41 -0.78
CA VAL A 92 -7.24 -27.98 -2.09
C VAL A 92 -5.76 -28.28 -2.22
N ALA A 93 -4.99 -28.12 -1.13
CA ALA A 93 -3.55 -28.40 -1.09
C ALA A 93 -3.19 -29.86 -1.38
N ARG A 94 -4.15 -30.79 -1.22
CA ARG A 94 -4.00 -32.23 -1.46
C ARG A 94 -4.76 -32.67 -2.72
N SER A 95 -5.41 -31.75 -3.43
CA SER A 95 -6.21 -32.07 -4.62
C SER A 95 -5.33 -32.45 -5.80
N ARG A 96 -5.32 -33.75 -6.14
CA ARG A 96 -4.65 -34.25 -7.35
C ARG A 96 -5.25 -33.64 -8.62
N ARG A 97 -6.56 -33.32 -8.61
CA ARG A 97 -7.24 -32.66 -9.73
C ARG A 97 -6.65 -31.27 -9.97
N PHE A 98 -6.58 -30.43 -8.93
CA PHE A 98 -6.07 -29.08 -9.07
C PHE A 98 -4.59 -29.05 -9.47
N ALA A 99 -3.77 -29.92 -8.87
CA ALA A 99 -2.36 -30.05 -9.26
C ALA A 99 -2.21 -30.43 -10.75
N ARG A 100 -3.00 -31.38 -11.26
CA ARG A 100 -2.99 -31.73 -12.69
C ARG A 100 -3.44 -30.58 -13.58
N GLN A 101 -4.46 -29.82 -13.18
CA GLN A 101 -4.94 -28.66 -13.94
C GLN A 101 -3.88 -27.57 -14.05
N LEU A 102 -3.12 -27.31 -12.98
CA LEU A 102 -1.99 -26.37 -13.03
C LEU A 102 -0.89 -26.84 -13.99
N VAL A 103 -0.54 -28.14 -13.94
CA VAL A 103 0.45 -28.74 -14.85
C VAL A 103 0.00 -28.61 -16.30
N ASP A 104 -1.23 -29.01 -16.60
CA ASP A 104 -1.79 -29.00 -17.95
C ASP A 104 -1.91 -27.57 -18.52
N ALA A 105 -2.45 -26.64 -17.73
CA ALA A 105 -2.55 -25.24 -18.10
C ALA A 105 -1.17 -24.60 -18.33
N THR A 106 -0.14 -25.00 -17.58
CA THR A 106 1.23 -24.50 -17.74
C THR A 106 1.90 -25.07 -18.98
N HIS A 107 1.77 -26.38 -19.24
CA HIS A 107 2.32 -27.02 -20.44
C HIS A 107 1.62 -26.58 -21.73
N SER A 108 0.39 -26.08 -21.64
CA SER A 108 -0.35 -25.55 -22.78
C SER A 108 0.15 -24.16 -23.24
N LEU A 109 0.98 -23.47 -22.45
CA LEU A 109 1.54 -22.17 -22.81
C LEU A 109 2.58 -22.31 -23.91
N ARG A 110 2.45 -21.51 -24.97
CA ARG A 110 3.43 -21.39 -26.04
C ARG A 110 4.48 -20.36 -25.67
N ILE A 111 5.72 -20.81 -25.50
CA ILE A 111 6.87 -19.94 -25.26
C ILE A 111 7.47 -19.55 -26.60
N GLY A 112 7.62 -18.26 -26.84
CA GLY A 112 8.13 -17.76 -28.10
C GLY A 112 8.32 -16.26 -28.12
N MET A 113 8.89 -15.77 -29.20
CA MET A 113 9.11 -14.34 -29.39
C MET A 113 7.78 -13.59 -29.65
N PRO A 114 7.67 -12.30 -29.29
CA PRO A 114 6.41 -11.54 -29.41
C PRO A 114 5.91 -11.36 -30.84
N GLU A 115 6.77 -11.52 -31.85
CA GLU A 115 6.40 -11.43 -33.27
C GLU A 115 5.60 -12.64 -33.74
N ASP A 116 5.65 -13.78 -33.04
CA ASP A 116 4.76 -14.92 -33.29
C ASP A 116 3.43 -14.70 -32.54
N PRO A 117 2.30 -14.50 -33.24
CA PRO A 117 1.00 -14.25 -32.61
C PRO A 117 0.47 -15.45 -31.82
N ARG A 118 1.12 -16.61 -31.90
CA ARG A 118 0.80 -17.80 -31.10
C ARG A 118 1.51 -17.80 -29.75
N SER A 119 2.48 -16.92 -29.50
CA SER A 119 3.23 -16.86 -28.25
C SER A 119 2.35 -16.38 -27.09
N ASP A 120 2.26 -17.19 -26.04
CA ASP A 120 1.59 -16.82 -24.78
C ASP A 120 2.59 -16.19 -23.79
N VAL A 121 3.84 -16.65 -23.80
CA VAL A 121 4.91 -16.22 -22.90
C VAL A 121 6.11 -15.76 -23.71
N GLY A 122 6.40 -14.46 -23.62
CA GLY A 122 7.54 -13.81 -24.27
C GLY A 122 8.88 -14.06 -23.57
N PRO A 123 9.97 -13.44 -24.07
CA PRO A 123 11.30 -13.57 -23.47
C PRO A 123 11.45 -12.80 -22.17
N LEU A 124 12.39 -13.25 -21.35
CA LEU A 124 13.04 -12.42 -20.33
C LEU A 124 13.75 -11.23 -20.99
N ILE A 125 13.75 -10.09 -20.31
CA ILE A 125 14.41 -8.89 -20.80
C ILE A 125 15.91 -9.16 -21.01
N GLU A 126 16.53 -9.85 -20.05
CA GLU A 126 17.93 -10.31 -20.07
C GLU A 126 18.02 -11.77 -19.62
N PRO A 127 19.10 -12.50 -19.96
CA PRO A 127 19.34 -13.84 -19.44
C PRO A 127 19.31 -13.85 -17.90
N PRO A 128 18.73 -14.87 -17.26
CA PRO A 128 18.56 -14.87 -15.82
C PRO A 128 19.91 -15.00 -15.12
N THR A 129 20.14 -14.14 -14.14
CA THR A 129 21.30 -14.15 -13.25
C THR A 129 20.85 -14.03 -11.79
N GLY A 130 21.75 -14.31 -10.84
CA GLY A 130 21.54 -14.06 -9.42
C GLY A 130 20.26 -14.70 -8.87
N LYS A 131 19.34 -13.86 -8.37
CA LYS A 131 18.08 -14.32 -7.73
C LYS A 131 17.17 -15.07 -8.71
N LEU A 132 17.05 -14.61 -9.95
CA LEU A 132 16.16 -15.27 -10.92
C LEU A 132 16.73 -16.60 -11.38
N GLU A 133 18.04 -16.68 -11.63
CA GLU A 133 18.69 -17.94 -11.99
C GLU A 133 18.52 -18.99 -10.88
N TRP A 134 18.74 -18.59 -9.61
CA TRP A 134 18.48 -19.45 -8.47
C TRP A 134 17.02 -19.93 -8.45
N ALA A 135 16.06 -19.02 -8.67
CA ALA A 135 14.64 -19.36 -8.67
C ALA A 135 14.20 -20.23 -9.86
N LEU A 136 15.00 -20.34 -10.92
CA LEU A 136 14.75 -21.24 -12.04
C LEU A 136 15.49 -22.57 -11.92
N THR A 137 16.56 -22.66 -11.13
CA THR A 137 17.46 -23.83 -11.16
C THR A 137 17.58 -24.58 -9.83
N THR A 138 17.33 -23.92 -8.70
CA THR A 138 17.64 -24.45 -7.37
C THR A 138 16.41 -24.54 -6.50
N LEU A 139 16.15 -25.69 -5.87
CA LEU A 139 15.07 -25.89 -4.90
C LEU A 139 15.62 -25.82 -3.47
N ASP A 140 14.84 -25.24 -2.55
CA ASP A 140 15.13 -25.36 -1.11
C ASP A 140 14.76 -26.75 -0.58
N GLU A 141 15.20 -27.08 0.64
CA GLU A 141 14.86 -28.34 1.29
C GLU A 141 13.33 -28.53 1.39
N GLY A 142 12.85 -29.73 1.04
CA GLY A 142 11.42 -30.05 1.03
C GLY A 142 10.65 -29.56 -0.20
N GLU A 143 11.22 -28.64 -0.99
CA GLU A 143 10.64 -28.21 -2.25
C GLU A 143 10.82 -29.26 -3.36
N ARG A 144 9.87 -29.27 -4.30
CA ARG A 144 9.95 -30.08 -5.52
C ARG A 144 9.29 -29.38 -6.69
N TRP A 145 9.80 -29.63 -7.89
CA TRP A 145 9.18 -29.18 -9.13
C TRP A 145 7.89 -29.97 -9.39
N LEU A 146 6.77 -29.27 -9.43
CA LEU A 146 5.54 -29.76 -10.06
C LEU A 146 5.63 -29.61 -11.58
N VAL A 147 6.22 -28.50 -12.05
CA VAL A 147 6.65 -28.29 -13.44
C VAL A 147 8.06 -27.73 -13.38
N ARG A 148 9.03 -28.38 -14.04
CA ARG A 148 10.42 -27.94 -14.03
C ARG A 148 10.66 -26.92 -15.15
N PRO A 149 11.14 -25.71 -14.84
CA PRO A 149 11.49 -24.73 -15.87
C PRO A 149 12.74 -25.16 -16.63
N HIS A 150 12.88 -24.69 -17.87
CA HIS A 150 14.07 -24.90 -18.68
C HIS A 150 14.20 -23.80 -19.74
N ALA A 151 15.43 -23.46 -20.12
CA ALA A 151 15.68 -22.59 -21.26
C ALA A 151 15.22 -23.26 -22.56
N VAL A 152 14.59 -22.49 -23.43
CA VAL A 152 14.05 -22.92 -24.73
C VAL A 152 14.98 -22.50 -25.87
N ASP A 153 15.79 -21.46 -25.67
CA ASP A 153 16.77 -20.91 -26.60
C ASP A 153 18.20 -20.98 -26.05
N ALA A 154 19.19 -20.81 -26.94
CA ALA A 154 20.61 -20.84 -26.57
C ALA A 154 21.01 -19.59 -25.76
N GLU A 155 20.37 -18.46 -26.06
CA GLU A 155 20.55 -17.17 -25.40
C GLU A 155 19.97 -17.14 -23.98
N ARG A 156 19.23 -18.18 -23.58
CA ARG A 156 18.58 -18.33 -22.28
C ARG A 156 17.62 -17.18 -21.95
N ARG A 157 16.99 -16.57 -22.97
CA ARG A 157 15.98 -15.52 -22.78
C ARG A 157 14.57 -16.08 -22.84
N LEU A 158 14.34 -17.16 -23.59
CA LEU A 158 13.08 -17.88 -23.58
C LEU A 158 13.13 -19.00 -22.54
N TRP A 159 12.21 -18.98 -21.58
CA TRP A 159 12.13 -19.99 -20.52
C TRP A 159 10.74 -20.58 -20.45
N ALA A 160 10.66 -21.91 -20.45
CA ALA A 160 9.46 -22.62 -20.06
C ALA A 160 9.17 -22.36 -18.57
N PRO A 161 7.92 -22.05 -18.18
CA PRO A 161 7.59 -21.71 -16.80
C PRO A 161 7.81 -22.85 -15.80
N GLY A 162 8.07 -22.49 -14.54
CA GLY A 162 8.29 -23.43 -13.44
C GLY A 162 7.22 -23.31 -12.35
N ILE A 163 6.86 -24.44 -11.75
CA ILE A 163 6.00 -24.49 -10.55
C ILE A 163 6.68 -25.32 -9.46
N ARG A 164 6.91 -24.70 -8.31
CA ARG A 164 7.42 -25.33 -7.09
C ARG A 164 6.27 -25.72 -6.17
N THR A 165 6.44 -26.80 -5.43
CA THR A 165 5.54 -27.19 -4.33
C THR A 165 6.36 -27.46 -3.08
N GLY A 166 5.78 -27.19 -1.91
CA GLY A 166 6.48 -27.30 -0.63
C GLY A 166 7.20 -26.02 -0.23
N VAL A 167 6.78 -24.86 -0.77
CA VAL A 167 7.29 -23.57 -0.34
C VAL A 167 6.80 -23.33 1.09
N GLU A 168 7.73 -23.25 2.03
CA GLU A 168 7.44 -23.08 3.45
C GLU A 168 7.41 -21.59 3.86
N PRO A 169 6.63 -21.23 4.90
CA PRO A 169 6.60 -19.88 5.44
C PRO A 169 8.00 -19.41 5.87
N GLY A 170 8.40 -18.25 5.37
CA GLY A 170 9.67 -17.62 5.71
C GLY A 170 10.86 -18.11 4.88
N SER A 171 10.67 -19.09 3.99
CA SER A 171 11.71 -19.50 3.05
C SER A 171 12.15 -18.34 2.14
N ARG A 172 13.30 -18.49 1.50
CA ARG A 172 13.77 -17.53 0.50
C ARG A 172 12.73 -17.34 -0.60
N PHE A 173 12.14 -18.45 -1.09
CA PHE A 173 11.12 -18.34 -2.12
C PHE A 173 9.84 -17.64 -1.63
N HIS A 174 9.47 -17.76 -0.35
CA HIS A 174 8.34 -17.02 0.21
C HIS A 174 8.59 -15.51 0.28
N ARG A 175 9.81 -15.09 0.65
CA ARG A 175 10.14 -13.68 0.96
C ARG A 175 10.63 -12.86 -0.23
N GLU A 176 11.44 -13.46 -1.09
CA GLU A 176 12.17 -12.73 -2.14
C GLU A 176 11.39 -12.72 -3.46
N GLU A 177 11.34 -11.58 -4.13
CA GLU A 177 10.74 -11.46 -5.45
C GLU A 177 11.77 -11.74 -6.56
N PHE A 178 11.45 -12.67 -7.46
CA PHE A 178 12.36 -13.12 -8.53
C PHE A 178 12.09 -12.52 -9.91
N PHE A 179 10.92 -11.89 -10.12
CA PHE A 179 10.58 -11.19 -11.36
C PHE A 179 10.74 -12.04 -12.65
N GLY A 180 10.25 -13.28 -12.62
CA GLY A 180 10.36 -14.22 -13.75
C GLY A 180 9.34 -15.37 -13.68
N PRO A 181 9.40 -16.35 -14.60
CA PRO A 181 8.31 -17.29 -14.86
C PRO A 181 8.34 -18.48 -13.89
N VAL A 182 8.25 -18.19 -12.59
CA VAL A 182 8.24 -19.20 -11.52
C VAL A 182 7.14 -18.93 -10.49
N LEU A 183 6.37 -19.96 -10.18
CA LEU A 183 5.29 -19.95 -9.19
C LEU A 183 5.62 -20.90 -8.03
N GLY A 184 5.39 -20.46 -6.80
CA GLY A 184 5.52 -21.28 -5.60
C GLY A 184 4.17 -21.65 -4.99
N ILE A 185 3.99 -22.93 -4.65
CA ILE A 185 2.78 -23.42 -3.97
C ILE A 185 3.05 -23.62 -2.50
N MET A 186 2.34 -22.85 -1.68
CA MET A 186 2.26 -22.95 -0.22
C MET A 186 0.96 -23.63 0.21
N ARG A 187 0.95 -24.14 1.44
CA ARG A 187 -0.21 -24.83 2.03
C ARG A 187 -0.67 -24.11 3.28
N ALA A 188 -1.97 -23.89 3.41
CA ALA A 188 -2.56 -23.32 4.62
C ALA A 188 -3.64 -24.23 5.22
N ARG A 189 -3.69 -24.28 6.56
CA ARG A 189 -4.66 -25.09 7.31
C ARG A 189 -6.06 -24.46 7.37
N SER A 190 -6.15 -23.13 7.27
CA SER A 190 -7.39 -22.35 7.26
C SER A 190 -7.23 -21.09 6.41
N LEU A 191 -8.32 -20.34 6.21
CA LEU A 191 -8.27 -19.04 5.54
C LEU A 191 -7.46 -18.01 6.34
N GLU A 192 -7.59 -17.99 7.66
CA GLU A 192 -6.84 -17.10 8.55
C GLU A 192 -5.34 -17.31 8.39
N HIS A 193 -4.90 -18.57 8.45
CA HIS A 193 -3.51 -18.91 8.22
C HIS A 193 -3.06 -18.52 6.80
N ALA A 194 -3.93 -18.66 5.79
CA ALA A 194 -3.60 -18.24 4.44
C ALA A 194 -3.41 -16.72 4.32
N ILE A 195 -4.23 -15.93 5.02
CA ILE A 195 -4.11 -14.47 5.09
C ILE A 195 -2.82 -14.09 5.83
N GLU A 196 -2.49 -14.77 6.94
CA GLU A 196 -1.22 -14.59 7.65
C GLU A 196 -0.04 -14.80 6.72
N LEU A 197 -0.02 -15.89 5.95
CA LEU A 197 1.03 -16.17 4.96
C LEU A 197 1.09 -15.10 3.87
N GLN A 198 -0.05 -14.72 3.30
CA GLN A 198 -0.14 -13.69 2.25
C GLN A 198 0.36 -12.32 2.73
N ASN A 199 0.10 -11.97 3.99
CA ASN A 199 0.52 -10.71 4.59
C ASN A 199 1.94 -10.76 5.14
N ALA A 200 2.43 -11.95 5.48
CA ALA A 200 3.76 -12.13 6.02
C ALA A 200 4.79 -12.06 4.88
N VAL A 201 4.76 -11.05 4.02
CA VAL A 201 5.77 -10.61 3.03
C VAL A 201 5.99 -9.11 3.19
N ASP A 202 7.17 -8.60 2.83
CA ASP A 202 7.52 -7.17 3.02
C ASP A 202 6.77 -6.25 2.04
N PHE A 203 6.04 -6.85 1.10
CA PHE A 203 5.32 -6.21 0.02
C PHE A 203 3.80 -6.29 0.21
N GLY A 204 3.06 -5.42 -0.47
CA GLY A 204 1.61 -5.33 -0.36
C GLY A 204 0.98 -4.77 -1.63
N LEU A 205 1.38 -5.26 -2.80
CA LEU A 205 0.93 -4.71 -4.09
C LEU A 205 -0.40 -5.28 -4.53
N THR A 206 -0.42 -6.55 -4.97
CA THR A 206 -1.64 -7.25 -5.39
C THR A 206 -1.89 -8.50 -4.56
N ALA A 207 -3.16 -8.81 -4.33
CA ALA A 207 -3.57 -10.01 -3.62
C ALA A 207 -4.84 -10.60 -4.25
N GLY A 208 -4.87 -11.91 -4.42
CA GLY A 208 -5.99 -12.64 -4.99
C GLY A 208 -6.69 -13.55 -3.98
N LEU A 209 -8.00 -13.68 -4.12
CA LEU A 209 -8.81 -14.70 -3.43
C LEU A 209 -9.73 -15.40 -4.43
N TYR A 210 -9.73 -16.73 -4.38
CA TYR A 210 -10.71 -17.57 -5.04
C TYR A 210 -11.59 -18.25 -3.97
N THR A 211 -12.87 -17.88 -3.93
CA THR A 211 -13.89 -18.39 -3.00
C THR A 211 -15.29 -18.16 -3.57
N GLN A 212 -16.25 -18.99 -3.18
CA GLN A 212 -17.69 -18.74 -3.40
C GLN A 212 -18.43 -18.50 -2.07
N ASN A 213 -17.69 -18.38 -0.96
CA ASN A 213 -18.24 -18.15 0.36
C ASN A 213 -18.17 -16.65 0.72
N PRO A 214 -19.31 -15.97 0.93
CA PRO A 214 -19.33 -14.57 1.35
C PRO A 214 -18.60 -14.31 2.67
N ALA A 215 -18.63 -15.26 3.62
CA ALA A 215 -17.93 -15.12 4.90
C ALA A 215 -16.40 -15.12 4.71
N ASP A 216 -15.88 -15.97 3.82
CA ASP A 216 -14.47 -15.98 3.47
C ASP A 216 -14.05 -14.65 2.83
N LEU A 217 -14.88 -14.14 1.91
CA LEU A 217 -14.67 -12.84 1.28
C LEU A 217 -14.61 -11.72 2.31
N GLN A 218 -15.58 -11.67 3.23
CA GLN A 218 -15.63 -10.65 4.27
C GLN A 218 -14.38 -10.70 5.16
N ARG A 219 -14.02 -11.91 5.63
CA ARG A 219 -12.84 -12.13 6.46
C ARG A 219 -11.57 -11.69 5.77
N TRP A 220 -11.40 -12.06 4.50
CA TRP A 220 -10.25 -11.69 3.69
C TRP A 220 -10.17 -10.19 3.45
N LEU A 221 -11.27 -9.54 3.03
CA LEU A 221 -11.30 -8.09 2.80
C LEU A 221 -11.00 -7.26 4.06
N GLN A 222 -11.27 -7.79 5.26
CA GLN A 222 -10.96 -7.10 6.51
C GLN A 222 -9.48 -7.16 6.89
N ALA A 223 -8.79 -8.25 6.52
CA ALA A 223 -7.48 -8.59 7.06
C ALA A 223 -6.33 -8.58 6.02
N VAL A 224 -6.61 -8.68 4.72
CA VAL A 224 -5.57 -8.66 3.69
C VAL A 224 -4.87 -7.30 3.59
N GLU A 225 -3.55 -7.33 3.47
CA GLU A 225 -2.68 -6.16 3.44
C GLU A 225 -2.06 -5.93 2.06
N ALA A 226 -2.89 -5.59 1.09
CA ALA A 226 -2.44 -5.21 -0.24
C ALA A 226 -3.25 -4.03 -0.82
N GLY A 227 -2.64 -3.26 -1.70
CA GLY A 227 -3.28 -2.11 -2.33
C GLY A 227 -4.32 -2.49 -3.39
N ASN A 228 -4.12 -3.59 -4.13
CA ASN A 228 -5.01 -4.04 -5.20
C ASN A 228 -5.51 -5.46 -4.92
N LEU A 229 -6.81 -5.60 -4.69
CA LEU A 229 -7.47 -6.84 -4.33
C LEU A 229 -8.29 -7.38 -5.49
N TYR A 230 -8.21 -8.67 -5.72
CA TYR A 230 -8.88 -9.34 -6.84
C TYR A 230 -9.57 -10.61 -6.37
N VAL A 231 -10.85 -10.78 -6.71
CA VAL A 231 -11.66 -11.91 -6.25
C VAL A 231 -12.26 -12.65 -7.43
N ASN A 232 -12.03 -13.96 -7.49
CA ASN A 232 -12.47 -14.85 -8.57
C ASN A 232 -12.05 -14.37 -9.96
N ARG A 233 -10.81 -13.86 -10.07
CA ARG A 233 -10.17 -13.36 -11.28
C ARG A 233 -8.65 -13.35 -11.13
N GLY A 234 -7.92 -13.10 -12.23
CA GLY A 234 -6.48 -12.84 -12.19
C GLY A 234 -6.12 -11.52 -11.48
N ILE A 235 -4.88 -11.42 -10.99
CA ILE A 235 -4.41 -10.29 -10.17
C ILE A 235 -3.57 -9.25 -10.94
N THR A 236 -3.41 -9.45 -12.25
CA THR A 236 -2.65 -8.56 -13.15
C THR A 236 -3.59 -7.83 -14.12
N GLY A 237 -3.05 -6.85 -14.88
CA GLY A 237 -3.82 -6.15 -15.91
C GLY A 237 -4.78 -5.10 -15.35
N ALA A 238 -4.34 -4.37 -14.32
CA ALA A 238 -5.10 -3.26 -13.77
C ALA A 238 -5.41 -2.22 -14.85
N ILE A 239 -6.67 -1.82 -14.95
CA ILE A 239 -7.15 -0.82 -15.90
C ILE A 239 -7.32 0.51 -15.16
N VAL A 240 -6.80 1.59 -15.75
CA VAL A 240 -6.91 2.96 -15.23
C VAL A 240 -8.36 3.25 -14.82
N ARG A 241 -8.53 3.93 -13.67
CA ARG A 241 -9.80 4.19 -13.00
C ARG A 241 -10.56 2.96 -12.50
N ARG A 242 -10.57 1.83 -13.22
CA ARG A 242 -11.27 0.62 -12.74
C ARG A 242 -10.59 0.01 -11.54
N GLN A 243 -9.27 -0.17 -11.64
CA GLN A 243 -8.43 -0.64 -10.55
C GLN A 243 -7.22 0.30 -10.43
N PRO A 244 -7.39 1.52 -9.88
CA PRO A 244 -6.24 2.38 -9.57
C PRO A 244 -5.14 1.57 -8.92
N PHE A 245 -3.91 1.72 -9.41
CA PHE A 245 -2.84 0.77 -9.14
C PHE A 245 -1.79 1.36 -8.20
N GLY A 246 -1.41 0.60 -7.20
CA GLY A 246 -0.33 0.95 -6.27
C GLY A 246 -0.41 0.15 -4.97
N GLY A 247 0.73 -0.05 -4.31
CA GLY A 247 0.86 -0.99 -3.20
C GLY A 247 0.86 -0.37 -1.81
N TRP A 248 0.95 -1.23 -0.81
CA TRP A 248 1.26 -0.91 0.59
C TRP A 248 2.62 -1.53 0.96
N LYS A 249 3.13 -1.23 2.17
CA LYS A 249 4.45 -1.70 2.65
C LYS A 249 5.55 -1.30 1.65
N ARG A 250 6.57 -2.14 1.44
CA ARG A 250 7.67 -1.89 0.49
C ARG A 250 7.28 -1.94 -0.99
N SER A 251 5.99 -2.05 -1.31
CA SER A 251 5.48 -1.87 -2.68
C SER A 251 5.16 -0.41 -3.03
N SER A 252 5.30 0.52 -2.08
CA SER A 252 5.17 1.95 -2.36
C SER A 252 6.06 2.78 -1.45
N VAL A 253 6.68 3.82 -2.00
CA VAL A 253 7.45 4.84 -1.27
C VAL A 253 6.79 6.20 -1.42
N GLY A 254 6.66 6.93 -0.31
CA GLY A 254 6.06 8.26 -0.28
C GLY A 254 4.55 8.24 0.00
N ALA A 255 3.79 9.14 -0.62
CA ALA A 255 2.38 9.36 -0.26
C ALA A 255 1.46 8.14 -0.54
N GLY A 256 1.87 7.23 -1.44
CA GLY A 256 1.14 5.99 -1.73
C GLY A 256 -0.22 6.21 -2.39
N THR A 257 -0.39 7.30 -3.13
CA THR A 257 -1.57 7.53 -3.98
C THR A 257 -1.45 6.71 -5.25
N LYS A 258 -2.54 6.06 -5.68
CA LYS A 258 -2.52 5.11 -6.78
C LYS A 258 -2.46 5.78 -8.15
N ALA A 259 -1.59 5.27 -9.02
CA ALA A 259 -1.58 5.63 -10.44
C ALA A 259 -2.94 5.29 -11.09
N GLY A 260 -3.44 6.21 -11.93
CA GLY A 260 -4.79 6.11 -12.50
C GLY A 260 -5.93 6.27 -11.49
N GLY A 261 -5.62 6.68 -10.25
CA GLY A 261 -6.57 6.99 -9.19
C GLY A 261 -6.83 8.50 -9.04
N PRO A 262 -7.83 8.88 -8.23
CA PRO A 262 -8.30 10.25 -8.13
C PRO A 262 -7.37 11.18 -7.32
N ASN A 263 -6.30 10.65 -6.70
CA ASN A 263 -5.36 11.41 -5.88
C ASN A 263 -3.95 11.51 -6.45
N TYR A 264 -3.64 10.84 -7.55
CA TYR A 264 -2.27 10.78 -8.05
C TYR A 264 -1.67 12.17 -8.30
N LEU A 265 -2.44 13.07 -8.91
CA LEU A 265 -2.03 14.43 -9.19
C LEU A 265 -1.93 15.31 -7.94
N VAL A 266 -2.62 14.97 -6.85
CA VAL A 266 -2.52 15.71 -5.57
C VAL A 266 -1.10 15.65 -5.03
N GLY A 267 -0.43 14.51 -5.24
CA GLY A 267 0.97 14.33 -4.90
C GLY A 267 1.91 15.18 -5.75
N LEU A 268 1.60 15.48 -7.01
CA LEU A 268 2.56 16.09 -7.95
C LEU A 268 2.67 17.63 -7.86
N GLY A 269 2.39 18.21 -6.70
CA GLY A 269 2.48 19.65 -6.48
C GLY A 269 2.54 20.04 -5.01
N SER A 270 2.36 21.33 -4.76
CA SER A 270 2.19 21.89 -3.42
C SER A 270 0.87 22.63 -3.31
N TRP A 271 0.33 22.67 -2.10
CA TRP A 271 -0.96 23.26 -1.79
C TRP A 271 -0.79 24.31 -0.70
N ARG A 272 -1.54 25.41 -0.81
CA ARG A 272 -1.57 26.51 0.16
C ARG A 272 -3.01 26.83 0.51
N ALA A 273 -3.28 27.29 1.73
CA ALA A 273 -4.61 27.71 2.11
C ALA A 273 -5.02 28.97 1.32
N SER A 274 -6.26 28.98 0.79
CA SER A 274 -6.89 30.20 0.28
C SER A 274 -7.71 30.87 1.36
N VAL A 275 -7.62 32.20 1.48
CA VAL A 275 -8.39 33.00 2.45
C VAL A 275 -9.89 33.08 2.08
N SER A 276 -10.29 32.62 0.89
CA SER A 276 -11.68 32.74 0.43
C SER A 276 -12.57 31.66 1.03
N GLY A 277 -13.52 32.08 1.86
CA GLY A 277 -14.69 31.27 2.16
C GLY A 277 -15.72 32.06 2.95
N ALA A 278 -16.98 31.99 2.54
CA ALA A 278 -18.09 32.70 3.18
C ALA A 278 -18.08 32.52 4.71
N ARG A 279 -18.27 33.62 5.45
CA ARG A 279 -18.45 33.57 6.91
C ARG A 279 -19.71 32.77 7.20
N SER A 280 -19.61 31.82 8.13
CA SER A 280 -20.75 31.00 8.52
C SER A 280 -21.75 31.86 9.28
N ALA A 281 -23.03 31.79 8.92
CA ALA A 281 -24.10 32.47 9.67
C ALA A 281 -24.42 31.77 11.01
N SER A 282 -23.83 30.60 11.27
CA SER A 282 -24.07 29.81 12.49
C SER A 282 -22.80 29.15 13.04
N LEU A 283 -22.69 29.09 14.37
CA LEU A 283 -21.56 28.55 15.14
C LEU A 283 -21.75 27.10 15.64
N HIS A 284 -22.87 26.44 15.31
CA HIS A 284 -23.17 25.14 15.87
C HIS A 284 -22.31 24.01 15.27
N LEU A 285 -22.09 22.96 16.07
CA LEU A 285 -21.34 21.75 15.71
C LEU A 285 -22.22 20.63 15.13
N ARG A 286 -23.48 20.93 14.74
CA ARG A 286 -24.40 19.93 14.17
C ARG A 286 -23.77 19.29 12.92
N GLY A 287 -23.87 17.96 12.83
CA GLY A 287 -23.30 17.16 11.75
C GLY A 287 -21.91 16.58 12.02
N LEU A 288 -21.28 16.93 13.15
CA LEU A 288 -20.05 16.29 13.61
C LEU A 288 -20.36 15.14 14.59
N ASP A 289 -19.57 14.07 14.56
CA ASP A 289 -19.68 13.00 15.56
C ASP A 289 -19.13 13.44 16.93
N SER A 290 -19.61 12.81 18.00
CA SER A 290 -19.34 13.21 19.40
C SER A 290 -17.85 13.28 19.75
N ARG A 291 -17.02 12.46 19.11
CA ARG A 291 -15.57 12.46 19.30
C ARG A 291 -14.94 13.76 18.80
N LEU A 292 -15.40 14.26 17.64
CA LEU A 292 -14.93 15.53 17.08
C LEU A 292 -15.45 16.72 17.89
N THR A 293 -16.72 16.69 18.30
CA THR A 293 -17.29 17.78 19.12
C THR A 293 -16.59 17.88 20.47
N GLY A 294 -16.32 16.75 21.13
CA GLY A 294 -15.59 16.72 22.40
C GLY A 294 -14.19 17.33 22.32
N VAL A 295 -13.45 17.07 21.24
CA VAL A 295 -12.13 17.70 21.01
C VAL A 295 -12.26 19.21 20.81
N ILE A 296 -13.24 19.66 20.01
CA ILE A 296 -13.46 21.09 19.72
C ILE A 296 -13.90 21.84 20.97
N GLU A 297 -14.84 21.29 21.74
CA GLU A 297 -15.35 21.88 22.99
C GLU A 297 -14.24 21.99 24.04
N ALA A 298 -13.42 20.94 24.21
CA ALA A 298 -12.27 20.96 25.11
C ALA A 298 -11.22 22.03 24.72
N ALA A 299 -11.11 22.35 23.44
CA ALA A 299 -10.20 23.36 22.92
C ALA A 299 -10.75 24.80 22.99
N GLN A 300 -12.06 24.99 23.21
CA GLN A 300 -12.73 26.27 23.02
C GLN A 300 -12.10 27.42 23.84
N ALA A 301 -11.75 27.17 25.10
CA ALA A 301 -11.14 28.19 25.97
C ALA A 301 -9.72 28.60 25.54
N SER A 302 -9.08 27.83 24.65
CA SER A 302 -7.72 28.07 24.14
C SER A 302 -7.69 28.67 22.74
N LEU A 303 -8.85 29.03 22.18
CA LEU A 303 -8.99 29.56 20.83
C LEU A 303 -9.69 30.91 20.87
N ASP A 304 -9.20 31.85 20.07
CA ASP A 304 -10.01 33.03 19.71
C ASP A 304 -11.14 32.64 18.75
N TYR A 305 -12.04 33.58 18.49
CA TYR A 305 -13.20 33.35 17.63
C TYR A 305 -12.82 32.91 16.21
N GLU A 306 -11.79 33.52 15.62
CA GLU A 306 -11.40 33.22 14.23
C GLU A 306 -10.78 31.84 14.12
N ALA A 307 -9.92 31.48 15.07
CA ALA A 307 -9.30 30.17 15.17
C ALA A 307 -10.36 29.08 15.42
N PHE A 308 -11.31 29.33 16.33
CA PHE A 308 -12.43 28.42 16.58
C PHE A 308 -13.28 28.18 15.32
N GLU A 309 -13.72 29.26 14.65
CA GLU A 309 -14.50 29.17 13.42
C GLU A 309 -13.73 28.41 12.33
N TRP A 310 -12.42 28.66 12.19
CA TRP A 310 -11.57 28.00 11.21
C TRP A 310 -11.49 26.49 11.45
N VAL A 311 -11.25 26.06 12.70
CA VAL A 311 -11.20 24.64 13.09
C VAL A 311 -12.56 23.97 12.88
N ARG A 312 -13.65 24.63 13.31
CA ARG A 312 -15.01 24.13 13.12
C ARG A 312 -15.36 23.90 11.66
N ARG A 313 -15.06 24.88 10.79
CA ARG A 313 -15.30 24.78 9.35
C ARG A 313 -14.52 23.64 8.72
N ALA A 314 -13.28 23.43 9.16
CA ALA A 314 -12.47 22.34 8.68
C ALA A 314 -13.02 20.96 9.11
N ALA A 315 -13.49 20.83 10.35
CA ALA A 315 -14.16 19.61 10.81
C ALA A 315 -15.43 19.29 10.01
N LEU A 316 -16.21 20.32 9.64
CA LEU A 316 -17.38 20.15 8.78
C LEU A 316 -17.00 19.76 7.34
N SER A 317 -15.93 20.35 6.80
CA SER A 317 -15.35 19.97 5.50
C SER A 317 -14.93 18.49 5.49
N ASP A 318 -14.31 18.02 6.58
CA ASP A 318 -13.96 16.61 6.78
C ASP A 318 -15.19 15.72 6.85
N ALA A 319 -16.23 16.12 7.58
CA ALA A 319 -17.48 15.38 7.66
C ALA A 319 -18.12 15.19 6.27
N ILE A 320 -18.26 16.29 5.51
CA ILE A 320 -18.82 16.27 4.15
C ILE A 320 -18.00 15.38 3.21
N SER A 321 -16.67 15.50 3.24
CA SER A 321 -15.79 14.73 2.36
C SER A 321 -15.74 13.25 2.76
N TRP A 322 -15.86 12.95 4.05
CA TRP A 322 -15.98 11.58 4.52
C TRP A 322 -17.28 10.95 4.05
N ASP A 323 -18.40 11.64 4.18
CA ASP A 323 -19.71 11.11 3.79
C ASP A 323 -19.81 10.92 2.27
N LYS A 324 -19.13 11.75 1.47
CA LYS A 324 -19.16 11.68 0.00
C LYS A 324 -18.09 10.78 -0.63
N GLU A 325 -16.93 10.64 0.02
CA GLU A 325 -15.74 10.05 -0.61
C GLU A 325 -15.00 9.10 0.33
N PHE A 326 -14.39 9.61 1.41
CA PHE A 326 -13.40 8.83 2.17
C PHE A 326 -14.00 7.72 3.03
N GLY A 327 -15.23 7.91 3.52
CA GLY A 327 -15.98 6.93 4.28
C GLY A 327 -16.79 5.95 3.42
N GLN A 328 -16.74 6.09 2.09
CA GLN A 328 -17.55 5.31 1.16
C GLN A 328 -16.71 4.23 0.45
N VAL A 329 -17.37 3.12 0.13
CA VAL A 329 -16.88 2.13 -0.83
C VAL A 329 -17.61 2.41 -2.15
N ARG A 330 -16.89 2.83 -3.19
CA ARG A 330 -17.51 3.28 -4.45
C ARG A 330 -17.20 2.32 -5.57
N ASP A 331 -18.22 1.78 -6.24
CA ASP A 331 -18.02 1.20 -7.57
C ASP A 331 -17.78 2.32 -8.59
N VAL A 332 -16.51 2.48 -8.99
CA VAL A 332 -16.05 3.58 -9.84
C VAL A 332 -16.29 3.34 -11.33
N SER A 333 -16.72 2.12 -11.70
CA SER A 333 -16.91 1.70 -13.10
C SER A 333 -18.31 1.19 -13.42
N ARG A 334 -18.99 0.54 -12.46
CA ARG A 334 -20.38 0.05 -12.56
C ARG A 334 -20.62 -0.83 -13.80
N LEU A 335 -19.75 -1.82 -14.03
CA LEU A 335 -19.80 -2.65 -15.24
C LEU A 335 -20.87 -3.74 -15.21
N GLY A 336 -21.49 -4.01 -14.06
CA GLY A 336 -22.46 -5.09 -13.87
C GLY A 336 -21.80 -6.48 -13.74
N VAL A 337 -20.95 -6.84 -14.71
CA VAL A 337 -20.23 -8.14 -14.74
C VAL A 337 -18.99 -8.18 -13.84
N GLU A 338 -18.51 -7.02 -13.44
CA GLU A 338 -17.34 -6.84 -12.58
C GLU A 338 -17.59 -5.64 -11.67
N ARG A 339 -17.52 -5.85 -10.36
CA ARG A 339 -17.62 -4.80 -9.35
C ARG A 339 -16.23 -4.25 -9.09
N ASN A 340 -16.05 -2.95 -9.34
CA ASN A 340 -14.76 -2.28 -9.23
C ASN A 340 -14.81 -1.21 -8.15
N LEU A 341 -14.54 -1.65 -6.93
CA LEU A 341 -14.69 -0.85 -5.74
C LEU A 341 -13.40 -0.12 -5.44
N PHE A 342 -13.54 1.13 -5.01
CA PHE A 342 -12.47 1.94 -4.50
C PHE A 342 -12.82 2.41 -3.09
N ARG A 343 -11.89 2.25 -2.15
CA ARG A 343 -12.08 2.63 -0.74
C ARG A 343 -10.79 3.16 -0.13
N TYR A 344 -10.94 3.73 1.06
CA TYR A 344 -9.82 4.18 1.90
C TYR A 344 -9.75 3.35 3.18
N ARG A 345 -8.53 3.08 3.65
CA ARG A 345 -8.26 2.37 4.91
C ARG A 345 -7.40 3.24 5.82
N PRO A 346 -7.61 3.23 7.14
CA PRO A 346 -6.75 3.96 8.06
C PRO A 346 -5.32 3.41 8.04
N VAL A 347 -4.35 4.26 8.33
CA VAL A 347 -2.92 3.92 8.44
C VAL A 347 -2.28 4.70 9.58
N PRO A 348 -1.49 4.08 10.48
CA PRO A 348 -0.89 4.78 11.60
C PRO A 348 -0.03 5.99 11.18
N VAL A 349 -0.11 7.08 11.95
CA VAL A 349 0.63 8.33 11.69
C VAL A 349 1.30 8.87 12.95
N ALA A 350 2.54 9.34 12.85
CA ALA A 350 3.18 10.18 13.84
C ALA A 350 2.94 11.66 13.51
N VAL A 351 2.18 12.38 14.34
CA VAL A 351 1.97 13.82 14.18
C VAL A 351 3.01 14.57 15.01
N ARG A 352 3.75 15.50 14.39
CA ARG A 352 4.74 16.33 15.07
C ARG A 352 4.46 17.81 14.84
N ALA A 353 4.22 18.53 15.93
CA ALA A 353 4.14 19.97 15.95
C ALA A 353 5.52 20.57 16.24
N THR A 354 5.96 21.53 15.42
CA THR A 354 7.14 22.35 15.70
C THR A 354 6.86 23.35 16.82
N GLY A 355 7.90 23.98 17.36
CA GLY A 355 7.75 24.98 18.44
C GLY A 355 6.95 26.22 18.06
N ASP A 356 6.89 26.54 16.76
CA ASP A 356 6.12 27.67 16.20
C ASP A 356 4.77 27.24 15.59
N ALA A 357 4.34 25.99 15.82
CA ALA A 357 3.09 25.50 15.30
C ALA A 357 1.89 26.26 15.88
N ASP A 358 1.08 26.83 15.00
CA ASP A 358 -0.19 27.44 15.37
C ASP A 358 -1.12 26.37 15.98
N TRP A 359 -1.63 26.65 17.17
CA TRP A 359 -2.46 25.71 17.92
C TRP A 359 -3.70 25.25 17.14
N ARG A 360 -4.33 26.14 16.35
CA ARG A 360 -5.49 25.77 15.54
C ARG A 360 -5.12 24.77 14.44
N ALA A 361 -3.90 24.86 13.90
CA ALA A 361 -3.38 23.95 12.87
C ALA A 361 -3.10 22.56 13.46
N VAL A 362 -2.57 22.49 14.68
CA VAL A 362 -2.40 21.21 15.41
C VAL A 362 -3.76 20.55 15.63
N LEU A 363 -4.74 21.28 16.17
CA LEU A 363 -6.11 20.77 16.37
C LEU A 363 -6.74 20.29 15.07
N ARG A 364 -6.56 21.02 13.97
CA ARG A 364 -7.06 20.64 12.65
C ARG A 364 -6.55 19.27 12.19
N VAL A 365 -5.26 18.99 12.37
CA VAL A 365 -4.65 17.71 12.00
C VAL A 365 -5.11 16.58 12.93
N VAL A 366 -5.25 16.88 14.22
CA VAL A 366 -5.84 15.96 15.20
C VAL A 366 -7.26 15.56 14.80
N LEU A 367 -8.11 16.51 14.42
CA LEU A 367 -9.48 16.24 13.99
C LEU A 367 -9.54 15.40 12.70
N ALA A 368 -8.61 15.62 11.76
CA ALA A 368 -8.47 14.75 10.59
C ALA A 368 -8.15 13.31 10.99
N GLY A 369 -7.20 13.10 11.91
CA GLY A 369 -6.84 11.79 12.43
C GLY A 369 -8.00 11.07 13.11
N VAL A 370 -8.75 11.79 13.97
CA VAL A 370 -9.95 11.28 14.65
C VAL A 370 -11.05 10.92 13.63
N ARG A 371 -11.31 11.78 12.64
CA ARG A 371 -12.31 11.51 11.59
C ARG A 371 -11.92 10.31 10.74
N ALA A 372 -10.64 10.21 10.37
CA ALA A 372 -10.09 9.09 9.61
C ALA A 372 -10.12 7.75 10.36
N ARG A 373 -10.39 7.78 11.69
CA ARG A 373 -10.32 6.62 12.59
C ARG A 373 -8.94 5.96 12.52
N SER A 374 -7.92 6.78 12.33
CA SER A 374 -6.54 6.33 12.30
C SER A 374 -6.00 6.22 13.71
N ARG A 375 -5.12 5.23 13.95
CA ARG A 375 -4.22 5.29 15.10
C ARG A 375 -3.20 6.40 14.84
N PHE A 376 -2.96 7.30 15.79
CA PHE A 376 -1.89 8.28 15.65
C PHE A 376 -1.36 8.71 17.01
N SER A 377 -0.11 9.17 17.02
CA SER A 377 0.49 9.87 18.16
C SER A 377 0.65 11.34 17.84
N LEU A 378 0.66 12.18 18.88
CA LEU A 378 0.90 13.61 18.78
C LEU A 378 2.09 13.99 19.66
N SER A 379 3.08 14.62 19.04
CA SER A 379 4.28 15.10 19.68
C SER A 379 4.41 16.61 19.52
N SER A 380 4.75 17.33 20.59
CA SER A 380 4.97 18.77 20.59
C SER A 380 6.05 19.17 21.59
N PRO A 381 6.84 20.23 21.36
CA PRO A 381 7.75 20.75 22.38
C PRO A 381 7.02 21.54 23.48
N VAL A 382 5.74 21.87 23.28
CA VAL A 382 4.92 22.63 24.24
C VAL A 382 3.81 21.73 24.78
N ARG A 383 3.50 21.90 26.06
CA ARG A 383 2.40 21.16 26.71
C ARG A 383 1.05 21.61 26.14
N LEU A 384 0.23 20.64 25.74
CA LEU A 384 -1.15 20.91 25.29
C LEU A 384 -2.05 21.37 26.45
N PRO A 385 -3.13 22.13 26.16
CA PRO A 385 -4.17 22.43 27.15
C PRO A 385 -4.71 21.15 27.81
N ALA A 386 -4.81 21.17 29.15
CA ALA A 386 -5.19 19.99 29.94
C ALA A 386 -6.54 19.37 29.53
N PRO A 387 -7.60 20.14 29.22
CA PRO A 387 -8.87 19.56 28.74
C PRO A 387 -8.69 18.78 27.44
N VAL A 388 -7.92 19.31 26.48
CA VAL A 388 -7.69 18.64 25.20
C VAL A 388 -6.87 17.38 25.39
N ARG A 389 -5.80 17.42 26.21
CA ARG A 389 -5.01 16.23 26.53
C ARG A 389 -5.86 15.11 27.14
N ARG A 390 -6.83 15.45 28.00
CA ARG A 390 -7.75 14.48 28.59
C ARG A 390 -8.61 13.79 27.53
N VAL A 391 -9.26 14.56 26.66
CA VAL A 391 -10.09 14.02 25.57
C VAL A 391 -9.25 13.18 24.61
N LEU A 392 -8.03 13.60 24.28
CA LEU A 392 -7.13 12.81 23.43
C LEU A 392 -6.73 11.48 24.08
N SER A 393 -6.50 11.46 25.39
CA SER A 393 -6.25 10.22 26.13
C SER A 393 -7.45 9.27 26.12
N GLU A 394 -8.68 9.80 26.19
CA GLU A 394 -9.92 9.01 26.09
C GLU A 394 -10.15 8.45 24.68
N LEU A 395 -9.49 9.02 23.67
CA LEU A 395 -9.48 8.55 22.28
C LEU A 395 -8.27 7.68 21.94
N ASP A 396 -7.52 7.22 22.94
CA ASP A 396 -6.28 6.43 22.80
C ASP A 396 -5.21 7.12 21.94
N VAL A 397 -5.19 8.46 21.92
CA VAL A 397 -4.15 9.25 21.26
C VAL A 397 -3.01 9.49 22.24
N ASP A 398 -1.86 8.93 21.90
CA ASP A 398 -0.63 9.06 22.66
C ASP A 398 0.00 10.44 22.43
N VAL A 399 0.03 11.25 23.50
CA VAL A 399 0.52 12.64 23.48
C VAL A 399 1.84 12.74 24.25
N ARG A 400 2.91 13.14 23.56
CA ARG A 400 4.24 13.36 24.15
C ARG A 400 4.65 14.83 24.10
N VAL A 401 5.32 15.28 25.16
CA VAL A 401 6.03 16.56 25.18
C VAL A 401 7.51 16.26 25.06
N GLU A 402 8.09 16.57 23.91
CA GLU A 402 9.48 16.23 23.57
C GLU A 402 10.04 17.24 22.57
N THR A 403 11.35 17.40 22.54
CA THR A 403 12.10 18.21 21.59
C THR A 403 12.13 17.56 20.19
N ASP A 404 12.56 18.31 19.18
CA ASP A 404 12.69 17.74 17.82
C ASP A 404 13.74 16.60 17.81
N GLY A 405 14.83 16.76 18.56
CA GLY A 405 15.88 15.74 18.67
C GLY A 405 15.37 14.43 19.27
N GLU A 406 14.68 14.49 20.41
CA GLU A 406 14.09 13.30 21.06
C GLU A 406 13.05 12.61 20.16
N TRP A 407 12.22 13.39 19.46
CA TRP A 407 11.26 12.82 18.51
C TRP A 407 11.95 12.14 17.33
N ILE A 408 12.99 12.76 16.76
CA ILE A 408 13.78 12.17 15.66
C ILE A 408 14.46 10.88 16.14
N GLU A 409 15.12 10.89 17.29
CA GLU A 409 15.77 9.70 17.84
C GLU A 409 14.81 8.53 17.97
N ARG A 410 13.58 8.78 18.46
CA ARG A 410 12.53 7.77 18.54
C ARG A 410 12.05 7.29 17.16
N MET A 411 11.93 8.18 16.18
CA MET A 411 11.60 7.83 14.80
C MET A 411 12.74 7.09 14.09
N SER A 412 13.99 7.26 14.52
CA SER A 412 15.15 6.54 14.00
C SER A 412 15.30 5.16 14.63
N ALA A 413 15.01 5.02 15.92
CA ALA A 413 15.12 3.76 16.66
C ALA A 413 14.05 2.72 16.27
N GLY A 414 12.88 3.17 15.82
CA GLY A 414 11.75 2.29 15.52
C GLY A 414 11.76 1.67 14.10
N THR A 415 12.91 1.34 13.53
CA THR A 415 12.97 0.75 12.18
C THR A 415 12.10 -0.51 12.08
N THR A 416 11.27 -0.53 11.05
CA THR A 416 10.23 -1.53 10.79
C THR A 416 10.78 -2.77 10.09
N ASP A 417 11.89 -3.34 10.53
CA ASP A 417 12.09 -4.76 10.22
C ASP A 417 11.12 -5.56 11.11
N SER A 418 9.90 -5.71 10.58
CA SER A 418 8.77 -6.43 11.20
C SER A 418 9.07 -7.87 11.60
N LEU A 419 10.27 -8.37 11.29
CA LEU A 419 10.75 -9.72 11.58
C LEU A 419 11.96 -9.76 12.53
N THR A 420 12.63 -8.62 12.81
CA THR A 420 13.77 -8.53 13.74
C THR A 420 13.45 -7.77 15.03
N ALA A 421 12.16 -7.47 15.28
CA ALA A 421 11.70 -7.01 16.59
C ALA A 421 11.81 -8.17 17.61
N VAL A 422 13.04 -8.50 18.03
CA VAL A 422 13.35 -9.58 18.97
C VAL A 422 12.80 -9.29 20.36
N ASP A 423 12.57 -8.01 20.69
CA ASP A 423 12.31 -7.63 22.08
C ASP A 423 10.86 -7.30 22.42
N GLY A 424 9.92 -7.18 21.48
CA GLY A 424 8.48 -6.97 21.78
C GLY A 424 8.12 -5.76 22.69
N LEU A 425 9.10 -4.96 23.09
CA LEU A 425 9.02 -3.90 24.10
C LEU A 425 8.90 -2.49 23.50
N SER A 426 9.23 -2.33 22.21
CA SER A 426 9.19 -1.04 21.50
C SER A 426 8.03 -1.04 20.50
N GLU A 427 7.14 -0.04 20.58
CA GLU A 427 6.09 0.11 19.58
C GLU A 427 6.70 0.36 18.18
N PRO A 428 6.20 -0.31 17.12
CA PRO A 428 6.70 -0.11 15.78
C PRO A 428 6.45 1.33 15.32
N ARG A 429 7.45 1.93 14.66
CA ARG A 429 7.33 3.29 14.11
C ARG A 429 6.19 3.37 13.10
N PRO A 430 5.31 4.39 13.19
CA PRO A 430 4.32 4.63 12.16
C PRO A 430 4.98 4.84 10.78
N PRO A 431 4.42 4.29 9.68
CA PRO A 431 5.00 4.44 8.34
C PRO A 431 4.84 5.86 7.77
N ARG A 432 4.17 6.76 8.50
CA ARG A 432 3.86 8.12 8.05
C ARG A 432 4.12 9.12 9.16
N ALA A 433 4.68 10.26 8.80
CA ALA A 433 4.79 11.43 9.66
C ALA A 433 4.01 12.61 9.07
N ARG A 434 3.25 13.33 9.90
CA ARG A 434 2.59 14.59 9.53
C ARG A 434 3.20 15.71 10.36
N LEU A 435 3.92 16.62 9.69
CA LEU A 435 4.58 17.75 10.33
C LEU A 435 3.65 18.96 10.33
N VAL A 436 3.59 19.70 11.43
CA VAL A 436 2.74 20.87 11.62
C VAL A 436 3.57 22.02 12.16
N GLY A 437 3.56 23.17 11.49
CA GLY A 437 4.45 24.29 11.81
C GLY A 437 4.44 25.38 10.76
N SER A 438 5.27 26.41 10.94
CA SER A 438 5.55 27.34 9.83
C SER A 438 6.30 26.62 8.72
N ARG A 439 6.21 27.15 7.49
CA ARG A 439 6.92 26.58 6.33
C ARG A 439 8.42 26.39 6.58
N ARG A 440 9.06 27.35 7.25
CA ARG A 440 10.49 27.29 7.54
C ARG A 440 10.81 26.20 8.56
N ALA A 441 10.07 26.15 9.67
CA ALA A 441 10.30 25.16 10.72
C ALA A 441 10.03 23.73 10.24
N VAL A 442 8.94 23.54 9.47
CA VAL A 442 8.60 22.24 8.89
C VAL A 442 9.67 21.77 7.90
N GLU A 443 10.20 22.67 7.06
CA GLU A 443 11.28 22.30 6.13
C GLU A 443 12.56 21.90 6.88
N SER A 444 12.95 22.67 7.90
CA SER A 444 14.11 22.32 8.74
C SER A 444 13.92 20.97 9.44
N LEU A 445 12.74 20.72 10.02
CA LEU A 445 12.43 19.44 10.66
C LEU A 445 12.36 18.28 9.66
N ARG A 446 11.84 18.51 8.46
CA ARG A 446 11.79 17.51 7.37
C ARG A 446 13.21 17.06 7.00
N THR A 447 14.13 18.00 6.82
CA THR A 447 15.54 17.70 6.53
C THR A 447 16.21 16.96 7.70
N ALA A 448 16.06 17.45 8.93
CA ALA A 448 16.64 16.82 10.11
C ALA A 448 16.10 15.39 10.34
N LEU A 449 14.80 15.16 10.11
CA LEU A 449 14.19 13.83 10.17
C LEU A 449 14.73 12.91 9.07
N ALA A 450 14.86 13.42 7.84
CA ALA A 450 15.40 12.64 6.73
C ALA A 450 16.85 12.22 6.99
N GLU A 451 17.69 13.12 7.53
CA GLU A 451 19.05 12.81 7.97
C GLU A 451 19.07 11.81 9.13
N GLY A 452 18.27 12.05 10.18
CA GLY A 452 18.19 11.19 11.35
C GLY A 452 17.72 9.77 11.03
N THR A 453 16.87 9.62 10.01
CA THR A 453 16.38 8.32 9.52
C THR A 453 17.20 7.77 8.35
N ALA A 454 18.35 8.39 8.01
CA ALA A 454 19.22 7.99 6.91
C ALA A 454 18.49 7.84 5.55
N GLY A 455 17.45 8.65 5.31
CA GLY A 455 16.65 8.59 4.10
C GLY A 455 15.80 7.33 3.98
N ASP A 456 15.39 6.70 5.08
CA ASP A 456 14.59 5.48 5.08
C ASP A 456 13.34 5.57 4.18
N PRO A 457 13.23 4.78 3.09
CA PRO A 457 12.09 4.80 2.17
C PRO A 457 10.77 4.34 2.78
N ASP A 458 10.80 3.57 3.88
CA ASP A 458 9.60 3.10 4.57
C ASP A 458 8.87 4.23 5.32
N LEU A 459 9.50 5.40 5.47
CA LEU A 459 8.89 6.59 6.07
C LEU A 459 8.40 7.58 4.99
N ALA A 460 7.10 7.82 4.99
CA ALA A 460 6.48 8.88 4.20
C ALA A 460 6.23 10.14 5.04
N VAL A 461 6.81 11.27 4.63
CA VAL A 461 6.71 12.54 5.35
C VAL A 461 5.73 13.48 4.65
N TYR A 462 4.68 13.86 5.35
CA TYR A 462 3.69 14.86 4.94
C TYR A 462 4.04 16.20 5.59
N ALA A 463 4.66 17.07 4.80
CA ALA A 463 5.19 18.38 5.22
C ALA A 463 4.45 19.57 4.56
N GLY A 464 3.29 19.33 3.94
CA GLY A 464 2.49 20.40 3.33
C GLY A 464 1.91 21.37 4.36
N GLU A 465 1.57 22.59 3.93
CA GLU A 465 0.85 23.55 4.76
C GLU A 465 -0.46 22.94 5.28
N VAL A 466 -0.83 23.24 6.53
CA VAL A 466 -2.12 22.77 7.09
C VAL A 466 -3.26 23.62 6.51
N THR A 467 -4.27 22.96 5.94
CA THR A 467 -5.40 23.61 5.28
C THR A 467 -6.75 23.20 5.90
N THR A 468 -7.82 23.90 5.54
CA THR A 468 -9.20 23.47 5.85
C THR A 468 -9.73 22.42 4.86
N ALA A 469 -8.97 22.11 3.80
CA ALA A 469 -9.41 21.21 2.75
C ALA A 469 -9.26 19.76 3.21
N ALA A 470 -10.40 19.08 3.39
CA ALA A 470 -10.43 17.70 3.83
C ALA A 470 -9.65 16.74 2.91
N ARG A 471 -9.68 17.02 1.59
CA ARG A 471 -8.94 16.23 0.61
C ARG A 471 -7.44 16.18 0.90
N LEU A 472 -6.86 17.22 1.49
CA LEU A 472 -5.44 17.27 1.80
C LEU A 472 -5.14 16.70 3.18
N GLU A 473 -5.93 17.05 4.19
CA GLU A 473 -5.61 16.66 5.57
C GLU A 473 -6.04 15.25 5.96
N LEU A 474 -7.00 14.62 5.26
CA LEU A 474 -7.38 13.23 5.52
C LEU A 474 -6.43 12.21 4.87
N LEU A 475 -5.76 12.56 3.75
CA LEU A 475 -4.88 11.65 3.03
C LEU A 475 -3.68 11.13 3.84
N PRO A 476 -3.00 11.92 4.70
CA PRO A 476 -1.95 11.41 5.57
C PRO A 476 -2.39 10.20 6.40
N PHE A 477 -3.65 10.18 6.84
CA PHE A 477 -4.23 9.15 7.71
C PHE A 477 -4.92 8.01 6.96
N LEU A 478 -4.94 8.06 5.63
CA LEU A 478 -5.64 7.09 4.78
C LEU A 478 -4.73 6.51 3.70
N ARG A 479 -4.90 5.22 3.41
CA ARG A 479 -4.30 4.53 2.27
C ARG A 479 -5.39 4.01 1.35
N GLU A 480 -5.18 4.18 0.05
CA GLU A 480 -6.15 3.79 -0.97
C GLU A 480 -6.15 2.28 -1.19
N GLN A 481 -7.30 1.72 -1.54
CA GLN A 481 -7.43 0.31 -1.91
C GLN A 481 -8.42 0.12 -3.05
N SER A 482 -8.02 -0.67 -4.04
CA SER A 482 -8.86 -1.07 -5.16
C SER A 482 -9.28 -2.52 -4.97
N ILE A 483 -10.55 -2.84 -5.21
CA ILE A 483 -11.10 -4.19 -5.08
C ILE A 483 -11.86 -4.51 -6.36
N SER A 484 -11.45 -5.54 -7.08
CA SER A 484 -12.14 -6.01 -8.28
C SER A 484 -12.70 -7.40 -8.04
N ILE A 485 -14.02 -7.54 -8.15
CA ILE A 485 -14.74 -8.78 -7.88
C ILE A 485 -15.51 -9.18 -9.14
N THR A 486 -15.30 -10.41 -9.61
CA THR A 486 -16.16 -10.99 -10.64
C THR A 486 -17.58 -11.10 -10.12
N ALA A 487 -18.53 -10.46 -10.83
CA ALA A 487 -19.93 -10.34 -10.43
C ALA A 487 -20.85 -11.17 -11.33
N HIS A 488 -20.32 -12.25 -11.88
CA HIS A 488 -21.07 -13.22 -12.67
C HIS A 488 -20.60 -14.65 -12.40
N ARG A 489 -21.49 -15.61 -12.60
CA ARG A 489 -21.18 -17.03 -12.70
C ARG A 489 -21.37 -17.45 -14.16
N PHE A 490 -20.26 -17.68 -14.87
CA PHE A 490 -20.26 -18.05 -16.29
C PHE A 490 -21.14 -17.14 -17.20
N GLY A 491 -21.07 -15.83 -16.99
CA GLY A 491 -21.83 -14.83 -17.75
C GLY A 491 -23.18 -14.45 -17.17
N THR A 492 -23.73 -15.24 -16.23
CA THR A 492 -24.96 -14.88 -15.51
C THR A 492 -24.63 -13.98 -14.32
N PRO A 493 -25.21 -12.78 -14.19
CA PRO A 493 -24.97 -11.91 -13.03
C PRO A 493 -25.18 -12.63 -11.70
N ASP A 494 -24.28 -12.38 -10.74
CA ASP A 494 -24.22 -13.12 -9.48
C ASP A 494 -24.13 -12.16 -8.27
N PRO A 495 -25.14 -12.14 -7.37
CA PRO A 495 -25.18 -11.26 -6.21
C PRO A 495 -24.37 -11.77 -5.01
N TRP A 496 -23.65 -12.90 -5.09
CA TRP A 496 -23.01 -13.55 -3.93
C TRP A 496 -22.15 -12.63 -3.04
N SER A 497 -21.52 -11.60 -3.62
CA SER A 497 -20.68 -10.66 -2.88
C SER A 497 -21.39 -9.40 -2.38
N GLU A 498 -22.66 -9.15 -2.73
CA GLU A 498 -23.35 -7.88 -2.47
C GLU A 498 -23.55 -7.59 -0.98
N ALA A 499 -23.82 -8.61 -0.17
CA ALA A 499 -24.01 -8.43 1.28
C ALA A 499 -22.71 -8.09 2.04
N VAL A 500 -21.54 -8.21 1.38
CA VAL A 500 -20.22 -8.05 2.01
C VAL A 500 -19.57 -6.70 1.72
N ILE A 501 -19.88 -6.11 0.56
CA ILE A 501 -19.11 -5.02 -0.05
C ILE A 501 -19.57 -3.62 0.30
#